data_AF-A0A4Y9MAR5-F1
#
_entry.id   AF-A0A4Y9MAR5-F1
#
_cell.length_a   1.000
_cell.length_b   1.000
_cell.length_c   1.000
_cell.angle_alpha   90.00
_cell.angle_beta   90.00
_cell.angle_gamma   90.00
#
_symmetry.space_group_name_H-M   'P 1'
#
loop_
_entity.id
_entity.type
_entity.pdbx_description
1 polymer ?
#
loop_
_entity_poly.entity_id
_entity_poly.type
_entity_poly.pdbx_seq_one_letter_code
_entity_poly.pdbx_strand_id
1 'polypeptide(L)'
;MGLFAWRGGWYAVRDELPVALLAGLLLYAVNVGRVTVTDTGVSFHTAGTRLDPDAVVPSALVREVRVGPAPEGWPAPRRRGGWWPGRTRVAVRHTAGDGEEAFTLWARDPEAFAEALGAPLTR
;
A
#
# COMPACT_ATOMS: atom_id res chain seq x y z
N MET A 1 -29.46 -5.05 -1.90
CA MET A 1 -30.58 -4.36 -2.59
C MET A 1 -31.96 -4.97 -2.29
N GLY A 2 -32.09 -6.27 -2.01
CA GLY A 2 -33.41 -6.88 -1.76
C GLY A 2 -34.13 -6.46 -0.47
N LEU A 3 -33.40 -6.14 0.60
CA LEU A 3 -34.03 -5.82 1.91
C LEU A 3 -34.61 -4.39 1.99
N PHE A 4 -34.01 -3.42 1.31
CA PHE A 4 -34.42 -2.00 1.36
C PHE A 4 -35.64 -1.72 0.48
N ALA A 5 -35.73 -2.36 -0.69
CA ALA A 5 -36.91 -2.29 -1.55
C ALA A 5 -38.17 -2.85 -0.88
N TRP A 6 -38.02 -3.82 0.03
CA TRP A 6 -39.14 -4.48 0.70
C TRP A 6 -39.80 -3.61 1.79
N ARG A 7 -39.08 -2.63 2.38
CA ARG A 7 -39.57 -1.85 3.53
C ARG A 7 -39.65 -0.33 3.29
N GLY A 8 -38.91 0.24 2.34
CA GLY A 8 -38.82 1.70 2.12
C GLY A 8 -39.46 2.25 0.84
N GLY A 9 -39.85 1.37 -0.10
CA GLY A 9 -40.40 1.80 -1.40
C GLY A 9 -39.35 2.41 -2.35
N TRP A 10 -39.73 2.57 -3.62
CA TRP A 10 -38.85 2.98 -4.73
C TRP A 10 -38.13 4.33 -4.53
N TYR A 11 -38.68 5.22 -3.70
CA TYR A 11 -38.07 6.51 -3.37
C TYR A 11 -36.81 6.37 -2.50
N ALA A 12 -36.81 5.45 -1.53
CA ALA A 12 -35.63 5.18 -0.70
C ALA A 12 -34.45 4.67 -1.54
N VAL A 13 -34.72 3.90 -2.60
CA VAL A 13 -33.69 3.39 -3.51
C VAL A 13 -33.02 4.51 -4.31
N ARG A 14 -33.76 5.58 -4.68
CA ARG A 14 -33.20 6.73 -5.41
C ARG A 14 -32.29 7.60 -4.56
N ASP A 15 -32.62 7.78 -3.29
CA ASP A 15 -31.82 8.59 -2.37
C ASP A 15 -30.56 7.86 -1.88
N GLU A 16 -30.61 6.52 -1.78
CA GLU A 16 -29.46 5.71 -1.36
C GLU A 16 -28.49 5.37 -2.51
N LEU A 17 -28.95 5.44 -3.77
CA LEU A 17 -28.14 5.09 -4.94
C LEU A 17 -26.83 5.89 -5.05
N PRO A 18 -26.81 7.23 -4.87
CA PRO A 18 -25.59 8.02 -4.93
C PRO A 18 -24.61 7.64 -3.83
N VAL A 19 -25.11 7.35 -2.62
CA VAL A 19 -24.29 6.94 -1.47
C VAL A 19 -23.69 5.56 -1.73
N ALA A 20 -24.47 4.62 -2.25
CA ALA A 20 -24.00 3.29 -2.61
C ALA A 20 -22.94 3.34 -3.72
N LEU A 21 -23.12 4.20 -4.73
CA LEU A 21 -22.14 4.41 -5.80
C LEU A 21 -20.87 5.07 -5.28
N LEU A 22 -20.98 6.08 -4.42
CA LEU A 22 -19.83 6.75 -3.83
C LEU A 22 -19.05 5.80 -2.93
N ALA A 23 -19.75 5.01 -2.11
CA ALA A 23 -19.16 3.96 -1.29
C ALA A 23 -18.50 2.89 -2.17
N GLY A 24 -19.15 2.46 -3.25
CA GLY A 24 -18.58 1.53 -4.23
C GLY A 24 -17.32 2.07 -4.90
N LEU A 25 -17.31 3.36 -5.28
CA LEU A 25 -16.16 4.03 -5.88
C LEU A 25 -15.00 4.16 -4.89
N LEU A 26 -15.29 4.53 -3.64
CA LEU A 26 -14.30 4.59 -2.56
C LEU A 26 -13.71 3.20 -2.26
N LEU A 27 -14.57 2.18 -2.19
CA LEU A 27 -14.13 0.80 -1.97
C LEU A 27 -13.27 0.33 -3.13
N TYR A 28 -13.67 0.63 -4.37
CA TYR A 28 -12.89 0.35 -5.57
C TYR A 28 -11.52 1.02 -5.48
N ALA A 29 -11.47 2.35 -5.31
CA ALA A 29 -10.23 3.14 -5.22
C ALA A 29 -9.27 2.62 -4.14
N VAL A 30 -9.79 2.21 -2.98
CA VAL A 30 -9.02 1.60 -1.89
C VAL A 30 -8.49 0.22 -2.25
N ASN A 31 -9.27 -0.59 -2.98
CA ASN A 31 -8.95 -1.98 -3.30
C ASN A 31 -7.99 -2.11 -4.50
N VAL A 32 -7.82 -1.07 -5.32
CA VAL A 32 -6.97 -1.16 -6.50
C VAL A 32 -5.48 -1.34 -6.13
N GLY A 33 -5.00 -0.78 -5.02
CA GLY A 33 -3.60 -0.87 -4.59
C GLY A 33 -3.28 -2.12 -3.77
N ARG A 34 -2.53 -3.06 -4.35
CA ARG A 34 -2.04 -4.29 -3.70
C ARG A 34 -0.54 -4.18 -3.42
N VAL A 35 -0.12 -4.54 -2.21
CA VAL A 35 1.28 -4.76 -1.86
C VAL A 35 1.44 -6.23 -1.52
N THR A 36 2.36 -6.91 -2.19
CA THR A 36 2.68 -8.31 -1.93
C THR A 36 4.13 -8.39 -1.48
N VAL A 37 4.35 -9.05 -0.35
CA VAL A 37 5.69 -9.34 0.17
C VAL A 37 5.90 -10.84 0.04
N THR A 38 6.99 -11.24 -0.62
CA THR A 38 7.44 -12.62 -0.77
C THR A 38 8.88 -12.73 -0.28
N ASP A 39 9.38 -13.96 -0.07
CA ASP A 39 10.78 -14.19 0.36
C ASP A 39 11.81 -13.59 -0.62
N THR A 40 11.39 -13.37 -1.87
CA THR A 40 12.19 -12.79 -2.95
C THR A 40 12.09 -11.27 -3.09
N GLY A 41 11.14 -10.61 -2.42
CA GLY A 41 11.02 -9.15 -2.46
C GLY A 41 9.62 -8.59 -2.25
N VAL A 42 9.47 -7.29 -2.51
CA VAL A 42 8.21 -6.56 -2.40
C VAL A 42 7.74 -6.14 -3.78
N SER A 43 6.48 -6.40 -4.10
CA SER A 43 5.83 -5.90 -5.32
C SER A 43 4.63 -5.02 -4.99
N PHE A 44 4.49 -3.95 -5.77
CA PHE A 44 3.35 -3.04 -5.73
C PHE A 44 2.53 -3.22 -7.02
N HIS A 45 1.24 -3.48 -6.90
CA HIS A 45 0.36 -3.67 -8.05
C HIS A 45 -0.89 -2.82 -7.92
N THR A 46 -1.27 -2.13 -8.99
CA THR A 46 -2.58 -1.48 -9.09
C THR A 46 -3.46 -2.37 -9.97
N ALA A 47 -4.53 -2.96 -9.45
CA ALA A 47 -5.45 -3.79 -10.23
C ALA A 47 -5.88 -3.06 -11.52
N GLY A 48 -5.68 -3.70 -12.68
CA GLY A 48 -5.95 -3.10 -13.99
C GLY A 48 -4.79 -2.34 -14.64
N THR A 49 -3.62 -2.23 -14.01
CA THR A 49 -2.40 -1.69 -14.64
C THR A 49 -1.37 -2.78 -14.92
N ARG A 50 -0.58 -2.63 -15.99
CA ARG A 50 0.58 -3.50 -16.25
C ARG A 50 1.56 -3.42 -15.07
N LEU A 51 2.16 -4.55 -14.70
CA LEU A 51 3.21 -4.60 -13.67
C LEU A 51 4.36 -3.69 -14.11
N ASP A 52 4.59 -2.62 -13.36
CA ASP A 52 5.73 -1.73 -13.57
C ASP A 52 6.98 -2.43 -13.01
N PRO A 53 8.06 -2.64 -13.80
CA PRO A 53 9.30 -3.24 -13.30
C PRO A 53 9.85 -2.53 -12.06
N ASP A 54 9.69 -1.20 -11.98
CA ASP A 54 10.11 -0.37 -10.84
C ASP A 54 9.18 -0.54 -9.62
N ALA A 55 8.09 -1.28 -9.77
CA ALA A 55 7.21 -1.67 -8.68
C ALA A 55 7.63 -2.98 -8.01
N VAL A 56 8.70 -3.64 -8.47
CA VAL A 56 9.28 -4.80 -7.80
C VAL A 56 10.64 -4.42 -7.22
N VAL A 57 10.75 -4.53 -5.90
CA VAL A 57 12.01 -4.34 -5.17
C VAL A 57 12.45 -5.71 -4.64
N PRO A 58 13.45 -6.36 -5.26
CA PRO A 58 14.02 -7.60 -4.76
C PRO A 58 14.57 -7.42 -3.34
N SER A 59 14.33 -8.39 -2.45
CA SER A 59 14.81 -8.36 -1.06
C SER A 59 16.33 -8.21 -0.99
N ALA A 60 17.07 -8.86 -1.89
CA ALA A 60 18.52 -8.77 -2.00
C ALA A 60 19.06 -7.35 -2.30
N LEU A 61 18.23 -6.44 -2.81
CA LEU A 61 18.60 -5.05 -3.08
C LEU A 61 18.25 -4.11 -1.92
N VAL A 62 17.46 -4.58 -0.94
CA VAL A 62 17.12 -3.80 0.24
C VAL A 62 18.35 -3.69 1.14
N ARG A 63 18.68 -2.45 1.51
CA ARG A 63 19.83 -2.14 2.37
C ARG A 63 19.40 -1.92 3.81
N GLU A 64 18.29 -1.23 3.99
CA GLU A 64 17.87 -0.78 5.31
C GLU A 64 16.36 -0.56 5.35
N VAL A 65 15.77 -0.99 6.46
CA VAL A 65 14.35 -0.75 6.76
C VAL A 65 14.28 0.03 8.06
N ARG A 66 13.55 1.14 8.06
CA ARG A 66 13.41 2.02 9.23
C ARG A 66 11.96 2.28 9.57
N VAL A 67 11.63 2.24 10.86
CA VAL A 67 10.34 2.72 11.36
C VAL A 67 10.27 4.25 11.29
N GLY A 68 9.17 4.78 10.78
CA GLY A 68 8.91 6.22 10.72
C GLY A 68 9.26 6.86 9.37
N PRO A 69 9.56 8.18 9.36
CA PRO A 69 9.99 8.88 8.15
C PRO A 69 11.39 8.43 7.71
N ALA A 70 11.72 8.63 6.43
CA ALA A 70 13.07 8.44 5.96
C ALA A 70 14.03 9.40 6.71
N PRO A 71 15.20 8.93 7.16
CA PRO A 71 16.23 9.76 7.79
C PRO A 71 16.73 10.88 6.86
N GLU A 72 17.28 11.93 7.47
CA GLU A 72 18.08 12.91 6.72
C GLU A 72 19.30 12.23 6.10
N GLY A 73 19.52 12.47 4.80
CA GLY A 73 20.61 11.85 4.02
C GLY A 73 20.17 10.66 3.15
N TRP A 74 18.94 10.17 3.28
CA TRP A 74 18.38 9.21 2.33
C TRP A 74 17.95 9.90 1.02
N PRO A 75 17.92 9.15 -0.10
CA PRO A 75 17.24 9.61 -1.32
C PRO A 75 15.80 10.02 -1.02
N ALA A 76 15.27 10.97 -1.80
CA ALA A 76 13.90 11.45 -1.64
C ALA A 76 12.90 10.28 -1.77
N PRO A 77 12.14 9.92 -0.72
CA PRO A 77 11.39 8.68 -0.73
C PRO A 77 10.10 8.80 -1.55
N ARG A 78 9.86 7.85 -2.45
CA ARG A 78 8.55 7.67 -3.08
C ARG A 78 7.52 7.22 -2.04
N ARG A 79 6.36 7.88 -1.99
CA ARG A 79 5.27 7.48 -1.09
C ARG A 79 4.46 6.35 -1.72
N ARG A 80 4.41 5.19 -1.08
CA ARG A 80 3.68 4.00 -1.52
C ARG A 80 2.54 3.72 -0.53
N GLY A 81 1.31 3.82 -1.01
CA GLY A 81 0.11 3.58 -0.21
C GLY A 81 -0.28 4.73 0.71
N GLY A 82 -1.50 4.64 1.23
CA GLY A 82 -2.09 5.60 2.17
C GLY A 82 -1.99 5.15 3.62
N TRP A 83 -2.24 6.08 4.54
CA TRP A 83 -2.34 5.78 5.97
C TRP A 83 -3.55 4.89 6.25
N TRP A 84 -3.39 3.92 7.14
CA TRP A 84 -4.45 3.05 7.65
C TRP A 84 -4.35 2.94 9.18
N PRO A 85 -5.48 2.90 9.90
CA PRO A 85 -5.49 2.67 11.35
C PRO A 85 -4.74 1.40 11.73
N GLY A 86 -3.95 1.47 12.81
CA GLY A 86 -3.18 0.32 13.31
C GLY A 86 -2.01 -0.10 12.42
N ARG A 87 -1.59 0.74 11.47
CA ARG A 87 -0.35 0.55 10.71
C ARG A 87 0.69 1.58 11.09
N THR A 88 1.95 1.17 11.00
CA THR A 88 3.13 1.98 11.27
C THR A 88 3.81 2.34 9.96
N ARG A 89 4.28 3.57 9.86
CA ARG A 89 5.05 4.02 8.70
C ARG A 89 6.42 3.35 8.72
N VAL A 90 6.85 2.87 7.56
CA VAL A 90 8.18 2.29 7.35
C VAL A 90 8.81 2.96 6.14
N ALA A 91 10.09 3.31 6.24
CA ALA A 91 10.94 3.76 5.17
C ALA A 91 11.88 2.62 4.77
N VAL A 92 12.06 2.41 3.47
CA VAL A 92 12.95 1.39 2.92
C VAL A 92 13.92 2.04 1.97
N ARG A 93 15.20 1.70 2.12
CA ARG A 93 16.27 2.09 1.21
C ARG A 93 16.75 0.86 0.44
N HIS A 94 16.86 0.98 -0.88
CA HIS A 94 17.30 -0.11 -1.74
C HIS A 94 18.19 0.40 -2.88
N THR A 95 18.95 -0.52 -3.46
CA THR A 95 19.71 -0.25 -4.69
C THR A 95 18.78 -0.43 -5.91
N ALA A 96 18.91 0.45 -6.89
CA ALA A 96 18.25 0.42 -8.19
C ALA A 96 19.30 0.57 -9.32
N GLY A 97 18.89 0.47 -10.58
CA GLY A 97 19.80 0.52 -11.73
C GLY A 97 20.65 1.79 -11.81
N ASP A 98 20.07 2.92 -11.41
CA ASP A 98 20.69 4.25 -11.51
C ASP A 98 21.27 4.78 -10.18
N GLY A 99 21.18 4.01 -9.08
CA GLY A 99 21.68 4.43 -7.77
C GLY A 99 20.88 3.90 -6.58
N GLU A 100 20.96 4.58 -5.44
CA GLU A 100 20.11 4.29 -4.28
C GLU A 100 18.75 5.00 -4.42
N GLU A 101 17.68 4.26 -4.14
CA GLU A 101 16.33 4.78 -4.04
C GLU A 101 15.74 4.50 -2.66
N ALA A 102 14.71 5.27 -2.31
CA ALA A 102 13.95 5.06 -1.10
C ALA A 102 12.45 5.11 -1.37
N PHE A 103 11.69 4.36 -0.57
CA PHE A 103 10.24 4.50 -0.53
C PHE A 103 9.72 4.43 0.90
N THR A 104 8.49 4.92 1.11
CA THR A 104 7.79 4.79 2.39
C THR A 104 6.43 4.14 2.20
N LEU A 105 6.03 3.28 3.14
CA LEU A 105 4.71 2.64 3.17
C LEU A 105 4.19 2.45 4.59
N TRP A 106 2.94 2.01 4.72
CA TRP A 106 2.31 1.69 6.00
C TRP A 106 2.20 0.17 6.17
N ALA A 107 2.97 -0.38 7.11
CA ALA A 107 3.01 -1.81 7.44
C ALA A 107 2.20 -2.08 8.72
N ARG A 108 1.51 -3.22 8.78
CA ARG A 108 0.80 -3.65 10.00
C ARG A 108 1.76 -4.12 11.07
N ASP A 109 2.82 -4.80 10.65
CA ASP A 109 3.86 -5.37 11.48
C ASP A 109 5.21 -5.02 10.82
N PRO A 110 5.91 -3.96 11.28
CA PRO A 110 7.20 -3.54 10.72
C PRO A 110 8.29 -4.60 10.88
N GLU A 111 8.26 -5.34 11.99
CA GLU A 111 9.21 -6.40 12.30
C GLU A 111 9.07 -7.56 11.31
N ALA A 112 7.87 -8.11 11.12
CA ALA A 112 7.62 -9.16 10.14
C ALA A 112 7.89 -8.69 8.69
N PHE A 113 7.67 -7.41 8.42
CA PHE A 113 7.99 -6.82 7.12
C PHE A 113 9.49 -6.77 6.84
N ALA A 114 10.30 -6.36 7.82
CA ALA A 114 11.75 -6.32 7.70
C ALA A 114 12.36 -7.73 7.61
N GLU A 115 11.82 -8.68 8.39
CA GLU A 115 12.20 -10.10 8.34
C GLU A 115 11.98 -10.70 6.94
N ALA A 116 10.79 -10.48 6.36
CA ALA A 116 10.49 -10.95 5.00
C ALA A 116 11.39 -10.31 3.92
N LEU A 117 11.93 -9.13 4.20
CA LEU A 117 12.92 -8.45 3.34
C LEU A 117 14.36 -8.89 3.60
N GLY A 118 14.62 -9.69 4.64
CA GLY A 118 15.97 -10.08 5.04
C GLY A 118 16.84 -8.89 5.50
N ALA A 119 16.22 -7.79 5.92
CA ALA A 119 16.91 -6.55 6.26
C ALA A 119 16.73 -6.20 7.75
N PRO A 120 17.73 -5.59 8.40
CA PRO A 120 17.60 -5.14 9.78
C PRO A 120 16.57 -4.01 9.88
N LEU A 121 15.70 -4.10 10.91
CA LEU A 121 14.78 -3.03 11.27
C LEU A 121 15.45 -2.05 12.24
N THR A 122 15.56 -0.79 11.82
CA THR A 122 16.06 0.31 12.65
C THR A 122 14.90 1.21 13.09
N ARG A 123 15.00 1.89 14.24
CA ARG A 123 14.00 2.85 14.74
C ARG A 123 14.55 4.27 14.66
#